data_AF-A0A532TY73-F1
#
_entry.id   AF-A0A532TY73-F1
#
_cell.length_a   1.000
_cell.length_b   1.000
_cell.length_c   1.000
_cell.angle_alpha   90.00
_cell.angle_beta   90.00
_cell.angle_gamma   90.00
#
_symmetry.space_group_name_H-M   'P 1'
#
loop_
_entity.id
_entity.type
_entity.pdbx_description
1 polymer ?
#
loop_
_entity_poly.entity_id
_entity_poly.type
_entity_poly.pdbx_seq_one_letter_code
_entity_poly.pdbx_strand_id
1 'polypeptide(L)'
;MRVDTVKNLGDDNYYKENNNWDVIEVSKVNDKIIKKLLNYLKYDISENFFISFESLLKLGNKVPEATIQNIINELDQTHNFKKDLFRFILSFVKNGTVEFHLLPQIYSPDFIVRARAIMKIKQNNDTRYLKFLLPLLDDPDDSVRWSVIKFLAKHKNNPIIFNELKNHLNKELNPIIYSNLKEIFE
;
A
#
# COMPACT_ATOMS: atom_id res chain seq x y z
N MET A 1 -29.55 -58.12 4.52
CA MET A 1 -30.27 -56.88 4.91
C MET A 1 -29.24 -55.97 5.55
N ARG A 2 -28.78 -54.83 4.99
CA ARG A 2 -29.48 -53.55 4.62
C ARG A 2 -30.32 -53.05 5.82
N VAL A 3 -30.17 -51.83 6.37
CA VAL A 3 -30.18 -50.49 5.72
C VAL A 3 -29.55 -49.41 6.64
N ASP A 4 -28.74 -48.52 6.04
CA ASP A 4 -28.54 -47.04 6.14
C ASP A 4 -29.01 -46.23 7.39
N THR A 5 -28.30 -45.20 7.89
CA THR A 5 -28.23 -43.80 7.38
C THR A 5 -27.33 -42.93 8.30
N VAL A 6 -26.31 -42.16 7.85
CA VAL A 6 -26.24 -40.74 7.37
C VAL A 6 -26.03 -39.62 8.44
N LYS A 7 -24.97 -38.81 8.21
CA LYS A 7 -24.67 -37.39 8.60
C LYS A 7 -24.23 -37.08 10.06
N ASN A 8 -23.32 -36.14 10.35
CA ASN A 8 -22.92 -34.86 9.72
C ASN A 8 -21.49 -34.47 10.17
N LEU A 9 -20.61 -34.05 9.25
CA LEU A 9 -20.18 -32.66 9.00
C LEU A 9 -19.31 -32.03 10.10
N GLY A 10 -18.04 -31.81 9.78
CA GLY A 10 -17.25 -30.73 10.38
C GLY A 10 -15.95 -31.12 11.05
N ASP A 11 -15.22 -32.14 10.59
CA ASP A 11 -13.86 -32.37 11.08
C ASP A 11 -12.90 -31.30 10.51
N ASP A 12 -12.88 -30.18 11.22
CA ASP A 12 -11.74 -29.36 11.63
C ASP A 12 -10.38 -29.77 11.05
N ASN A 13 -10.17 -29.49 9.77
CA ASN A 13 -8.83 -29.25 9.25
C ASN A 13 -8.64 -27.75 9.12
N TYR A 14 -8.27 -27.13 10.25
CA TYR A 14 -7.61 -25.83 10.30
C TYR A 14 -6.26 -25.94 9.57
N TYR A 15 -6.32 -25.92 8.23
CA TYR A 15 -5.15 -25.57 7.43
C TYR A 15 -4.79 -24.14 7.82
N LYS A 16 -3.83 -24.02 8.74
CA LYS A 16 -3.02 -22.81 8.85
C LYS A 16 -2.39 -22.63 7.47
N GLU A 17 -3.05 -21.83 6.62
CA GLU A 17 -2.44 -21.23 5.45
C GLU A 17 -1.25 -20.43 5.98
N ASN A 18 -0.10 -21.08 6.02
CA ASN A 18 1.19 -20.46 6.24
C ASN A 18 1.50 -19.69 4.95
N ASN A 19 0.74 -18.62 4.73
CA ASN A 19 0.87 -17.73 3.59
C ASN A 19 2.14 -16.90 3.81
N ASN A 20 3.28 -17.55 3.67
CA ASN A 20 4.58 -16.91 3.60
C ASN A 20 4.65 -16.25 2.22
N TRP A 21 4.03 -15.07 2.10
CA TRP A 21 4.00 -14.27 0.87
C TRP A 21 5.38 -13.74 0.47
N ASP A 22 6.43 -14.04 1.24
CA ASP A 22 7.82 -13.63 1.02
C ASP A 22 8.33 -13.98 -0.38
N VAL A 23 7.78 -15.02 -1.04
CA VAL A 23 8.13 -15.38 -2.42
C VAL A 23 6.91 -15.92 -3.17
N ILE A 24 6.25 -15.08 -3.96
CA ILE A 24 5.29 -15.57 -4.96
C ILE A 24 6.07 -16.14 -6.15
N GLU A 25 6.03 -17.46 -6.33
CA GLU A 25 6.47 -18.08 -7.58
C GLU A 25 5.58 -17.58 -8.73
N VAL A 26 6.15 -16.77 -9.63
CA VAL A 26 5.47 -16.17 -10.79
C VAL A 26 4.80 -17.21 -11.71
N SER A 27 5.22 -18.48 -11.66
CA SER A 27 4.64 -19.62 -12.38
C SER A 27 3.31 -20.12 -11.80
N LYS A 28 3.04 -19.86 -10.51
CA LYS A 28 1.83 -20.29 -9.79
C LYS A 28 0.75 -19.22 -9.75
N VAL A 29 1.01 -18.04 -10.31
CA VAL A 29 0.08 -16.91 -10.30
C VAL A 29 -0.98 -17.08 -11.40
N ASN A 30 -2.25 -17.14 -10.98
CA ASN A 30 -3.42 -17.18 -11.85
C ASN A 30 -4.29 -15.93 -11.66
N ASP A 31 -5.35 -15.80 -12.47
CA ASP A 31 -6.26 -14.65 -12.44
C ASP A 31 -6.90 -14.42 -11.07
N LYS A 32 -7.17 -15.48 -10.31
CA LYS A 32 -7.72 -15.38 -8.95
C LYS A 32 -6.72 -14.71 -8.01
N ILE A 33 -5.44 -15.06 -8.09
CA ILE A 33 -4.38 -14.43 -7.31
C ILE A 33 -4.22 -12.98 -7.72
N ILE A 34 -4.17 -12.68 -9.02
CA ILE A 34 -4.05 -11.30 -9.53
C ILE A 34 -5.20 -10.44 -9.01
N LYS A 35 -6.44 -10.94 -9.07
CA LYS A 35 -7.62 -10.25 -8.53
C LYS A 35 -7.50 -10.00 -7.03
N LYS A 36 -6.96 -10.96 -6.26
CA LYS A 36 -6.72 -10.80 -4.82
C LYS A 36 -5.69 -9.70 -4.54
N LEU A 37 -4.57 -9.67 -5.27
CA LEU A 37 -3.54 -8.63 -5.15
C LEU A 37 -4.11 -7.24 -5.48
N LEU A 38 -4.86 -7.13 -6.59
CA LEU A 38 -5.52 -5.87 -6.96
C LEU A 38 -6.52 -5.41 -5.89
N ASN A 39 -7.24 -6.33 -5.25
CA ASN A 39 -8.16 -6.00 -4.16
C ASN A 39 -7.41 -5.46 -2.93
N TYR A 40 -6.26 -6.02 -2.55
CA TYR A 40 -5.47 -5.47 -1.44
C TYR A 40 -5.05 -4.02 -1.68
N LEU A 41 -4.82 -3.62 -2.94
CA LEU A 41 -4.53 -2.22 -3.24
C LEU A 41 -5.72 -1.28 -3.06
N LYS A 42 -6.96 -1.78 -3.12
CA LYS A 42 -8.17 -0.98 -2.88
C LYS A 42 -8.35 -0.62 -1.39
N TYR A 43 -7.82 -1.43 -0.48
CA TYR A 43 -7.96 -1.25 0.98
C TYR A 43 -6.85 -0.37 1.58
N ASP A 44 -6.83 -0.25 2.90
CA ASP A 44 -5.88 0.57 3.67
C ASP A 44 -4.41 0.12 3.52
N ILE A 45 -3.49 1.01 3.87
CA ILE A 45 -2.06 0.73 3.92
C ILE A 45 -1.80 -0.37 4.96
N SER A 46 -1.19 -1.45 4.51
CA SER A 46 -0.93 -2.67 5.31
C SER A 46 0.19 -3.47 4.66
N GLU A 47 0.71 -4.49 5.35
CA GLU A 47 1.71 -5.40 4.78
C GLU A 47 1.22 -6.05 3.47
N ASN A 48 -0.05 -6.47 3.42
CA ASN A 48 -0.65 -7.03 2.20
C ASN A 48 -0.72 -6.00 1.06
N PHE A 49 -0.91 -4.71 1.36
CA PHE A 49 -0.89 -3.65 0.36
C PHE A 49 0.51 -3.56 -0.29
N PHE A 50 1.58 -3.52 0.51
CA PHE A 50 2.95 -3.39 -0.02
C PHE A 50 3.37 -4.62 -0.83
N ILE A 51 3.11 -5.82 -0.30
CA ILE A 51 3.37 -7.09 -0.98
C ILE A 51 2.61 -7.13 -2.31
N SER A 52 1.34 -6.73 -2.32
CA SER A 52 0.54 -6.74 -3.54
C SER A 52 1.03 -5.74 -4.56
N PHE A 53 1.43 -4.55 -4.12
CA PHE A 53 1.97 -3.53 -5.00
C PHE A 53 3.22 -4.03 -5.72
N GLU A 54 4.20 -4.52 -4.97
CA GLU A 54 5.45 -5.03 -5.54
C GLU A 54 5.21 -6.25 -6.44
N SER A 55 4.34 -7.16 -6.02
CA SER A 55 3.99 -8.36 -6.79
C SER A 55 3.39 -8.01 -8.15
N LEU A 56 2.49 -7.03 -8.21
CA LEU A 56 1.88 -6.59 -9.46
C LEU A 56 2.91 -5.95 -10.40
N LEU A 57 3.89 -5.21 -9.88
CA LEU A 57 4.99 -4.68 -10.71
C LEU A 57 5.86 -5.82 -11.26
N LYS A 58 6.19 -6.81 -10.43
CA LYS A 58 6.99 -8.00 -10.83
C LYS A 58 6.27 -8.88 -11.86
N LEU A 59 4.95 -8.97 -11.79
CA LEU A 59 4.14 -9.71 -12.76
C LEU A 59 4.10 -9.03 -14.14
N GLY A 60 4.26 -7.70 -14.19
CA GLY A 60 4.35 -6.95 -15.44
C GLY A 60 3.13 -7.19 -16.32
N ASN A 61 3.37 -7.51 -17.59
CA ASN A 61 2.35 -7.75 -18.61
C ASN A 61 1.43 -8.95 -18.34
N LYS A 62 1.70 -9.77 -17.31
CA LYS A 62 0.76 -10.82 -16.87
C LYS A 62 -0.46 -10.25 -16.16
N VAL A 63 -0.40 -9.01 -15.65
CA VAL A 63 -1.56 -8.35 -15.06
C VAL A 63 -2.45 -7.82 -16.19
N PRO A 64 -3.72 -8.24 -16.30
CA PRO A 64 -4.57 -7.80 -17.40
C PRO A 64 -4.86 -6.29 -17.32
N GLU A 65 -4.42 -5.53 -18.33
CA GLU A 65 -4.59 -4.08 -18.40
C GLU A 65 -6.06 -3.66 -18.26
N ALA A 66 -6.97 -4.39 -18.93
CA ALA A 66 -8.41 -4.15 -18.85
C ALA A 66 -8.94 -4.26 -17.41
N THR A 67 -8.39 -5.15 -16.59
CA THR A 67 -8.79 -5.28 -15.19
C THR A 67 -8.35 -4.05 -14.39
N ILE A 68 -7.13 -3.56 -14.59
CA ILE A 68 -6.66 -2.32 -13.94
C ILE A 68 -7.52 -1.13 -14.38
N GLN A 69 -7.82 -1.02 -15.68
CA GLN A 69 -8.62 0.06 -16.23
C GLN A 69 -10.05 0.07 -15.67
N ASN A 70 -10.67 -1.11 -15.53
CA ASN A 70 -11.99 -1.22 -14.91
C ASN A 70 -11.96 -0.76 -13.45
N ILE A 71 -10.93 -1.12 -12.68
CA ILE A 71 -10.78 -0.65 -11.30
C ILE A 71 -10.66 0.89 -11.25
N ILE A 72 -9.86 1.49 -12.13
CA ILE A 72 -9.72 2.95 -12.19
C ILE A 72 -11.07 3.63 -12.44
N ASN A 73 -11.91 3.03 -13.29
CA ASN A 73 -13.24 3.55 -13.64
C ASN A 73 -14.26 3.36 -12.49
N GLU A 74 -14.15 2.28 -11.71
CA GLU A 74 -15.01 1.98 -10.56
C GLU A 74 -14.75 2.87 -9.36
N LEU A 75 -13.49 3.28 -9.14
CA LEU A 75 -13.14 4.14 -8.01
C LEU A 75 -13.83 5.50 -8.16
N ASP A 76 -14.36 6.05 -7.07
CA ASP A 76 -14.93 7.40 -7.06
C ASP A 76 -13.85 8.49 -6.82
N GLN A 77 -14.25 9.73 -6.58
CA GLN A 77 -13.31 10.84 -6.34
C GLN A 77 -12.67 10.81 -4.94
N THR A 78 -13.24 10.08 -3.98
CA THR A 78 -12.66 9.97 -2.62
C THR A 78 -11.39 9.12 -2.61
N HIS A 79 -11.19 8.30 -3.65
CA HIS A 79 -10.05 7.39 -3.81
C HIS A 79 -8.98 7.91 -4.79
N ASN A 80 -8.79 9.23 -4.91
CA ASN A 80 -7.89 9.82 -5.91
C ASN A 80 -6.45 9.27 -5.86
N PHE A 81 -5.87 9.05 -4.67
CA PHE A 81 -4.56 8.41 -4.54
C PHE A 81 -4.55 7.01 -5.15
N LYS A 82 -5.58 6.18 -4.89
CA LYS A 82 -5.66 4.82 -5.41
C LYS A 82 -5.76 4.81 -6.93
N LYS A 83 -6.54 5.74 -7.52
CA LYS A 83 -6.59 5.92 -8.97
C LYS A 83 -5.20 6.19 -9.56
N ASP A 84 -4.45 7.08 -8.92
CA ASP A 84 -3.10 7.42 -9.38
C ASP A 84 -2.11 6.27 -9.19
N LEU A 85 -2.27 5.48 -8.13
CA LEU A 85 -1.50 4.24 -7.92
C LEU A 85 -1.77 3.21 -9.03
N PHE A 86 -3.04 2.99 -9.38
CA PHE A 86 -3.41 2.06 -10.45
C PHE A 86 -2.96 2.57 -11.83
N ARG A 87 -3.04 3.88 -12.09
CA ARG A 87 -2.48 4.48 -13.32
C ARG A 87 -0.97 4.30 -13.40
N PHE A 88 -0.27 4.45 -12.28
CA PHE A 88 1.16 4.18 -12.20
C PHE A 88 1.45 2.71 -12.55
N ILE A 89 0.75 1.77 -11.93
CA ILE A 89 0.92 0.33 -12.22
C ILE A 89 0.66 0.08 -13.70
N LEU A 90 -0.45 0.58 -14.27
CA LEU A 90 -0.78 0.41 -15.68
C LEU A 90 0.32 0.94 -16.60
N SER A 91 0.84 2.14 -16.33
CA SER A 91 1.96 2.71 -17.10
C SER A 91 3.24 1.89 -16.96
N PHE A 92 3.54 1.43 -15.75
CA PHE A 92 4.74 0.66 -15.45
C PHE A 92 4.72 -0.69 -16.15
N VAL A 93 3.61 -1.44 -16.08
CA VAL A 93 3.49 -2.76 -16.72
C VAL A 93 3.46 -2.68 -18.24
N LYS A 94 2.94 -1.59 -18.80
CA LYS A 94 2.83 -1.39 -20.26
C LYS A 94 4.14 -0.92 -20.90
N ASN A 95 4.75 0.11 -20.31
CA ASN A 95 5.82 0.88 -20.96
C ASN A 95 7.15 0.85 -20.20
N GLY A 96 7.19 0.34 -18.96
CA GLY A 96 8.36 0.47 -18.09
C GLY A 96 8.72 1.91 -17.71
N THR A 97 7.87 2.89 -18.00
CA THR A 97 8.11 4.31 -17.70
C THR A 97 7.89 4.60 -16.22
N VAL A 98 8.80 5.38 -15.62
CA VAL A 98 8.80 5.64 -14.18
C VAL A 98 8.93 7.15 -13.90
N GLU A 99 7.88 7.92 -14.20
CA GLU A 99 7.80 9.33 -13.79
C GLU A 99 8.07 9.48 -12.28
N PHE A 100 7.48 8.58 -11.50
CA PHE A 100 7.71 8.45 -10.07
C PHE A 100 8.68 7.30 -9.77
N HIS A 101 9.95 7.44 -10.17
CA HIS A 101 10.99 6.42 -10.00
C HIS A 101 11.15 5.86 -8.57
N LEU A 102 10.91 6.66 -7.53
CA LEU A 102 10.94 6.21 -6.12
C LEU A 102 9.65 5.52 -5.64
N LEU A 103 8.57 5.51 -6.43
CA LEU A 103 7.28 4.94 -6.00
C LEU A 103 7.35 3.44 -5.68
N PRO A 104 8.08 2.60 -6.46
CA PRO A 104 8.35 1.21 -6.08
C PRO A 104 9.02 1.08 -4.71
N GLN A 105 9.90 2.00 -4.33
CA GLN A 105 10.63 1.91 -3.06
C GLN A 105 9.81 2.43 -1.88
N ILE A 106 9.01 3.50 -2.03
CA ILE A 106 8.17 4.00 -0.92
C ILE A 106 7.04 3.03 -0.54
N TYR A 107 6.70 2.08 -1.40
CA TYR A 107 5.74 0.99 -1.15
C TYR A 107 6.37 -0.40 -1.16
N SER A 108 7.69 -0.47 -0.93
CA SER A 108 8.37 -1.75 -0.76
C SER A 108 7.81 -2.50 0.46
N PRO A 109 7.72 -3.84 0.43
CA PRO A 109 7.46 -4.63 1.63
C PRO A 109 8.50 -4.41 2.74
N ASP A 110 9.74 -4.07 2.38
CA ASP A 110 10.79 -3.75 3.35
C ASP A 110 10.67 -2.30 3.84
N PHE A 111 10.33 -2.13 5.12
CA PHE A 111 10.17 -0.81 5.75
C PHE A 111 11.46 0.02 5.74
N ILE A 112 12.64 -0.60 5.75
CA ILE A 112 13.94 0.09 5.67
C ILE A 112 14.08 0.73 4.29
N VAL A 113 13.66 0.03 3.23
CA VAL A 113 13.64 0.56 1.87
C VAL A 113 12.64 1.72 1.76
N ARG A 114 11.44 1.57 2.34
CA ARG A 114 10.45 2.66 2.38
C ARG A 114 11.02 3.91 3.04
N ALA A 115 11.55 3.78 4.26
CA ALA A 115 12.12 4.89 5.02
C ALA A 115 13.25 5.59 4.25
N ARG A 116 14.17 4.84 3.64
CA ARG A 116 15.27 5.39 2.83
C ARG A 116 14.78 6.16 1.61
N ALA A 117 13.77 5.64 0.91
CA ALA A 117 13.18 6.32 -0.24
C ALA A 117 12.52 7.65 0.16
N ILE A 118 11.81 7.66 1.28
CA ILE A 118 11.21 8.89 1.84
C ILE A 118 12.29 9.89 2.26
N MET A 119 13.37 9.43 2.90
CA MET A 119 14.52 10.28 3.21
C MET A 119 15.12 10.92 1.95
N LYS A 120 15.22 10.16 0.84
CA LYS A 120 15.71 10.69 -0.44
C LYS A 120 14.77 11.75 -1.03
N ILE A 121 13.46 11.50 -1.00
CA ILE A 121 12.44 12.48 -1.41
C ILE A 121 12.56 13.77 -0.57
N LYS A 122 12.69 13.63 0.76
CA LYS A 122 12.85 14.74 1.70
C LYS A 122 14.13 15.54 1.47
N GLN A 123 15.24 14.89 1.15
CA GLN A 123 16.52 15.56 0.83
C GLN A 123 16.38 16.43 -0.42
N ASN A 124 15.69 15.92 -1.44
CA ASN A 124 15.44 16.63 -2.69
C ASN A 124 14.27 17.63 -2.59
N ASN A 125 13.53 17.62 -1.48
CA ASN A 125 12.28 18.38 -1.30
C ASN A 125 11.27 18.15 -2.45
N ASP A 126 11.17 16.91 -2.94
CA ASP A 126 10.40 16.59 -4.15
C ASP A 126 8.90 16.48 -3.84
N THR A 127 8.20 17.61 -3.95
CA THR A 127 6.78 17.74 -3.62
C THR A 127 5.85 16.96 -4.55
N ARG A 128 6.34 16.46 -5.70
CA ARG A 128 5.54 15.63 -6.61
C ARG A 128 5.06 14.33 -5.94
N TYR A 129 5.76 13.88 -4.90
CA TYR A 129 5.42 12.67 -4.14
C TYR A 129 4.41 12.89 -3.01
N LEU A 130 4.00 14.14 -2.71
CA LEU A 130 3.14 14.42 -1.56
C LEU A 130 1.89 13.54 -1.50
N LYS A 131 1.16 13.41 -2.62
CA LYS A 131 -0.06 12.58 -2.69
C LYS A 131 0.17 11.09 -2.41
N PHE A 132 1.37 10.58 -2.69
CA PHE A 132 1.76 9.19 -2.42
C PHE A 132 2.32 9.01 -1.00
N LEU A 133 2.81 10.08 -0.37
CA LEU A 133 3.31 10.03 1.00
C LEU A 133 2.20 10.20 2.05
N LEU A 134 1.12 10.91 1.73
CA LEU A 134 0.00 11.10 2.67
C LEU A 134 -0.53 9.78 3.26
N PRO A 135 -0.82 8.72 2.46
CA PRO A 135 -1.26 7.44 3.01
C PRO A 135 -0.25 6.77 3.96
N LEU A 136 1.05 7.05 3.79
CA LEU A 136 2.11 6.50 4.63
C LEU A 136 2.23 7.18 6.00
N LEU A 137 1.37 8.17 6.30
CA LEU A 137 1.09 8.53 7.67
C LEU A 137 0.56 7.32 8.46
N ASP A 138 -0.13 6.38 7.82
CA ASP A 138 -0.63 5.17 8.47
C ASP A 138 0.24 3.93 8.18
N ASP A 139 1.51 4.13 7.87
CA ASP A 139 2.44 3.01 7.68
C ASP A 139 2.55 2.17 8.96
N PRO A 140 2.54 0.82 8.87
CA PRO A 140 2.68 -0.04 10.04
C PRO A 140 4.01 0.17 10.79
N ASP A 141 5.06 0.65 10.11
CA ASP A 141 6.36 0.90 10.72
C ASP A 141 6.53 2.34 11.21
N ASP A 142 6.94 2.47 12.47
CA ASP A 142 7.15 3.74 13.16
C ASP A 142 8.22 4.62 12.50
N SER A 143 9.30 4.01 11.99
CA SER A 143 10.40 4.75 11.34
C SER A 143 9.97 5.33 10.00
N VAL A 144 9.08 4.62 9.29
CA VAL A 144 8.46 5.12 8.07
C VAL A 144 7.52 6.28 8.38
N ARG A 145 6.57 6.11 9.32
CA ARG A 145 5.66 7.20 9.74
C ARG A 145 6.44 8.45 10.14
N TRP A 146 7.48 8.28 10.96
CA TRP A 146 8.35 9.38 11.38
C TRP A 146 9.02 10.11 10.21
N SER A 147 9.51 9.36 9.22
CA SER A 147 10.14 9.92 8.02
C SER A 147 9.16 10.73 7.17
N VAL A 148 7.93 10.24 7.03
CA VAL A 148 6.82 10.92 6.33
C VAL A 148 6.46 12.21 7.05
N ILE A 149 6.20 12.15 8.36
CA ILE A 149 5.82 13.29 9.19
C ILE A 149 6.86 14.41 9.08
N LYS A 150 8.15 14.06 9.20
CA LYS A 150 9.25 15.04 9.06
C LYS A 150 9.30 15.72 7.70
N PHE A 151 8.92 15.03 6.63
CA PHE A 151 8.84 15.64 5.31
C PHE A 151 7.62 16.56 5.21
N LEU A 152 6.44 16.06 5.58
CA LEU A 152 5.17 16.79 5.50
C LEU A 152 5.14 18.04 6.39
N ALA A 153 5.81 18.01 7.54
CA ALA A 153 5.94 19.17 8.44
C ALA A 153 6.56 20.40 7.76
N LYS A 154 7.48 20.20 6.80
CA LYS A 154 8.08 21.29 6.00
C LYS A 154 7.06 21.96 5.08
N HIS A 155 5.95 21.30 4.81
CA HIS A 155 4.88 21.72 3.91
C HIS A 155 3.57 21.96 4.65
N LYS A 156 3.60 22.13 5.99
CA LYS A 156 2.41 22.32 6.83
C LYS A 156 1.54 23.53 6.48
N ASN A 157 2.05 24.48 5.69
CA ASN A 157 1.27 25.60 5.18
C ASN A 157 0.23 25.19 4.12
N ASN A 158 0.33 23.97 3.56
CA ASN A 158 -0.71 23.42 2.71
C ASN A 158 -1.86 22.90 3.61
N PRO A 159 -3.10 23.40 3.44
CA PRO A 159 -4.23 23.02 4.30
C PRO A 159 -4.56 21.52 4.30
N ILE A 160 -4.35 20.84 3.17
CA ILE A 160 -4.56 19.39 3.07
C ILE A 160 -3.56 18.68 3.96
N ILE A 161 -2.27 19.02 3.84
CA ILE A 161 -1.20 18.41 4.65
C ILE A 161 -1.42 18.71 6.13
N PHE A 162 -1.77 19.94 6.48
CA PHE A 162 -2.06 20.33 7.85
C PHE A 162 -3.18 19.47 8.45
N ASN A 163 -4.28 19.32 7.72
CA ASN A 163 -5.42 18.52 8.17
C ASN A 163 -5.07 17.04 8.30
N GLU A 164 -4.32 16.47 7.35
CA GLU A 164 -3.89 15.08 7.42
C GLU A 164 -2.97 14.83 8.63
N LEU A 165 -1.99 15.71 8.88
CA LEU A 165 -1.14 15.61 10.07
C LEU A 165 -1.95 15.73 11.36
N LYS A 166 -2.94 16.64 11.40
CA LYS A 166 -3.79 16.85 12.57
C LYS A 166 -4.72 15.65 12.83
N ASN A 167 -5.28 15.07 11.77
CA ASN A 167 -6.08 13.85 11.84
C ASN A 167 -5.22 12.69 12.35
N HIS A 168 -4.00 12.56 11.84
CA HIS A 168 -3.08 11.49 12.24
C HIS A 168 -2.61 11.64 13.70
N LEU A 169 -2.40 12.86 14.21
CA LEU A 169 -2.09 13.11 15.63
C LEU A 169 -3.11 12.45 16.58
N ASN A 170 -4.39 12.42 16.21
CA ASN A 170 -5.44 11.87 17.08
C ASN A 170 -5.46 10.32 17.13
N LYS A 171 -4.71 9.64 16.25
CA LYS A 171 -4.66 8.18 16.16
C LYS A 171 -3.25 7.59 16.32
N GLU A 172 -2.21 8.42 16.39
CA GLU A 172 -0.84 7.94 16.61
C GLU A 172 -0.70 7.33 18.00
N LEU A 173 -0.25 6.07 18.05
CA LEU A 173 -0.12 5.28 19.27
C LEU A 173 1.31 5.33 19.83
N ASN A 174 2.31 5.62 18.99
CA ASN A 174 3.69 5.77 19.44
C ASN A 174 3.85 7.12 20.15
N PRO A 175 4.20 7.14 21.46
CA PRO A 175 4.24 8.37 22.24
C PRO A 175 5.32 9.34 21.78
N ILE A 176 6.41 8.84 21.21
CA ILE A 176 7.50 9.68 20.68
C ILE A 176 7.01 10.38 19.41
N ILE A 177 6.39 9.65 18.48
CA ILE A 177 5.85 10.24 17.25
C ILE A 177 4.73 11.22 17.58
N TYR A 178 3.83 10.87 18.50
CA TYR A 178 2.77 11.76 19.00
C TYR A 178 3.34 13.09 19.52
N SER A 179 4.34 13.04 20.41
CA SER A 179 4.97 14.24 20.97
C SER A 179 5.54 15.14 19.87
N ASN A 180 6.27 14.55 18.92
CA ASN A 180 6.87 15.30 17.83
C ASN A 180 5.83 15.87 16.84
N LEU A 181 4.72 15.16 16.61
CA LEU A 181 3.60 15.67 15.81
C LEU A 181 2.95 16.87 16.50
N LYS A 182 2.77 16.80 17.82
CA LYS A 182 2.16 17.86 18.61
C LYS A 182 2.95 19.17 18.50
N GLU A 183 4.27 19.11 18.56
CA GLU A 183 5.18 20.26 18.38
C GLU A 183 5.01 20.97 17.02
N ILE A 184 4.44 20.32 16.00
CA ILE A 184 4.18 20.96 14.70
C ILE A 184 3.05 22.00 14.79
N PHE A 185 2.13 21.81 15.74
CA PHE A 185 0.90 22.60 15.91
C PHE A 185 0.96 23.62 17.04
N GLU A 186 1.97 23.52 17.91
CA GLU A 186 2.32 24.54 18.90
C GLU A 186 3.05 25.72 18.24
#